data_AF-A0A812G0P3-F1
#
_entry.id   AF-A0A812G0P3-F1
#
_cell.length_a   1.000
_cell.length_b   1.000
_cell.length_c   1.000
_cell.angle_alpha   90.00
_cell.angle_beta   90.00
_cell.angle_gamma   90.00
#
_symmetry.space_group_name_H-M   'P 1'
#
loop_
_entity.id
_entity.type
_entity.pdbx_description
1 polymer ?
#
loop_
_entity_poly.entity_id
_entity_poly.type
_entity_poly.pdbx_seq_one_letter_code
_entity_poly.pdbx_strand_id
1 'polypeptide(L)'
;MERFKPDELERRVDEVLFYFWDSIGINSYVSARAEYRSYVPKVLVALESGGLDKVINLLMHLEKYMGLEPQESNAQKVGNLLFSHKDAIEKGHA
;
A
#
# COMPACT_ATOMS: atom_id res chain seq x y z
N MET A 1 -20.13 -4.51 20.70
CA MET A 1 -19.18 -3.40 20.55
C MET A 1 -18.33 -3.73 19.34
N GLU A 2 -18.79 -3.34 18.15
CA GLU A 2 -18.07 -3.58 16.89
C GLU A 2 -16.82 -2.71 16.88
N ARG A 3 -15.70 -3.25 17.37
CA ARG A 3 -14.39 -2.64 17.18
C ARG A 3 -13.90 -3.06 15.80
N PHE A 4 -14.22 -2.23 14.81
CA PHE A 4 -13.48 -2.08 13.56
C PHE A 4 -13.07 -3.40 12.87
N LYS A 5 -13.89 -3.88 11.93
CA LYS A 5 -13.36 -4.59 10.75
C LYS A 5 -13.30 -3.60 9.57
N PRO A 6 -12.27 -2.76 9.44
CA PRO A 6 -11.82 -2.39 8.10
C PRO A 6 -11.55 -3.69 7.35
N ASP A 7 -11.84 -3.71 6.05
CA ASP A 7 -11.57 -4.86 5.19
C ASP A 7 -10.13 -5.36 5.46
N GLU A 8 -9.94 -6.67 5.64
CA GLU A 8 -8.59 -7.20 5.95
C GLU A 8 -7.58 -6.76 4.88
N LEU A 9 -8.02 -6.63 3.62
CA LEU A 9 -7.19 -6.07 2.56
C LEU A 9 -6.85 -4.59 2.82
N GLU A 10 -7.81 -3.76 3.21
CA GLU A 10 -7.58 -2.35 3.60
C GLU A 10 -6.51 -2.24 4.70
N ARG A 11 -6.61 -3.09 5.72
CA ARG A 11 -5.64 -3.13 6.82
C ARG A 11 -4.24 -3.54 6.32
N ARG A 12 -4.15 -4.53 5.43
CA ARG A 12 -2.86 -4.92 4.83
C ARG A 12 -2.29 -3.84 3.94
N VAL A 13 -3.10 -3.12 3.18
CA VAL A 13 -2.64 -1.97 2.40
C VAL A 13 -2.07 -0.90 3.33
N ASP A 14 -2.77 -0.53 4.40
CA ASP A 14 -2.27 0.45 5.40
C ASP A 14 -0.92 0.03 6.00
N GLU A 15 -0.82 -1.21 6.45
CA GLU A 15 0.43 -1.76 7.02
C GLU A 15 1.57 -1.78 6.00
N VAL A 16 1.31 -2.22 4.78
CA VAL A 16 2.34 -2.32 3.74
C VAL A 16 2.84 -0.94 3.31
N LEU A 17 1.95 0.04 3.16
CA LEU A 17 2.35 1.41 2.82
C LEU A 17 3.20 2.05 3.92
N PHE A 18 2.81 1.88 5.18
CA PHE A 18 3.51 2.47 6.31
C PHE A 18 4.86 1.79 6.61
N TYR A 19 4.89 0.46 6.65
CA TYR A 19 6.08 -0.27 7.10
C TYR A 19 7.05 -0.64 5.99
N PHE A 20 6.59 -0.83 4.75
CA PHE A 20 7.42 -1.38 3.67
C PHE A 20 7.63 -0.41 2.51
N TRP A 21 6.62 0.35 2.11
CA TRP A 21 6.82 1.33 1.04
C TRP A 21 7.67 2.50 1.51
N ASP A 22 7.27 3.15 2.61
CA ASP A 22 8.01 4.19 3.34
C ASP A 22 8.92 5.08 2.46
N SER A 23 8.38 5.57 1.35
CA SER A 23 9.20 6.24 0.31
C SER A 23 9.83 7.55 0.79
N ILE A 24 9.24 8.18 1.80
CA ILE A 24 9.72 9.39 2.47
C ILE A 24 10.58 9.10 3.73
N GLY A 25 10.66 7.85 4.19
CA GLY A 25 11.55 7.44 5.29
C GLY A 25 11.12 7.91 6.69
N ILE A 26 9.82 8.13 6.93
CA ILE A 26 9.30 8.71 8.18
C ILE A 26 8.38 7.75 8.96
N ASN A 27 8.38 6.46 8.64
CA ASN A 27 7.57 5.48 9.37
C ASN A 27 7.93 5.30 10.86
N SER A 28 9.09 5.84 11.29
CA SER A 28 9.47 5.91 12.71
C SER A 28 8.61 6.89 13.51
N TYR A 29 7.93 7.83 12.84
CA TYR A 29 7.01 8.77 13.47
C TYR A 29 5.57 8.24 13.36
N VAL A 30 4.98 7.87 14.50
CA VAL A 30 3.60 7.36 14.55
C VAL A 30 2.59 8.34 13.95
N SER A 31 2.83 9.64 14.08
CA SER A 31 2.01 10.70 13.49
C SER A 31 1.99 10.68 11.96
N ALA A 32 3.04 10.15 11.32
CA ALA A 32 3.12 10.05 9.86
C ALA A 32 2.15 9.00 9.31
N ARG A 33 1.62 8.08 10.13
CA ARG A 33 0.68 7.04 9.67
C ARG A 33 -0.55 7.62 8.99
N ALA A 34 -1.01 8.79 9.42
CA ALA A 34 -2.12 9.50 8.78
C ALA A 34 -1.81 9.89 7.32
N GLU A 35 -0.57 10.24 7.02
CA GLU A 35 -0.12 10.58 5.66
C GLU A 35 -0.21 9.37 4.73
N TYR A 36 0.33 8.21 5.13
CA TYR A 36 0.26 6.98 4.32
C TYR A 36 -1.17 6.47 4.18
N ARG A 37 -1.97 6.60 5.25
CA ARG A 37 -3.37 6.19 5.23
C ARG A 37 -4.20 6.93 4.19
N SER A 38 -3.82 8.17 3.85
CA SER A 38 -4.48 8.95 2.78
C SER A 38 -4.37 8.29 1.39
N TYR A 39 -3.37 7.42 1.17
CA TYR A 39 -3.17 6.71 -0.10
C TYR A 39 -3.88 5.35 -0.18
N VAL A 40 -4.29 4.79 0.96
CA VAL A 40 -4.92 3.45 1.04
C VAL A 40 -6.10 3.29 0.06
N PRO A 41 -7.06 4.23 -0.04
CA PRO A 41 -8.18 4.06 -0.98
C PRO A 41 -7.75 3.98 -2.44
N LYS A 42 -6.70 4.73 -2.84
CA LYS A 42 -6.21 4.72 -4.23
C LYS A 42 -5.54 3.38 -4.55
N VAL A 43 -4.79 2.83 -3.60
CA VAL A 43 -4.09 1.55 -3.75
C VAL A 43 -5.08 0.38 -3.75
N LEU A 44 -6.12 0.42 -2.90
CA LEU A 44 -7.21 -0.55 -2.94
C LEU A 44 -7.91 -0.58 -4.30
N VAL A 45 -8.30 0.59 -4.82
CA VAL A 45 -8.89 0.67 -6.17
C VAL A 45 -7.96 0.11 -7.22
N ALA A 46 -6.64 0.35 -7.13
CA ALA A 46 -5.67 -0.21 -8.07
C ALA A 46 -5.53 -1.73 -7.96
N LEU A 47 -5.61 -2.30 -6.75
CA LEU A 47 -5.60 -3.74 -6.49
C LEU A 47 -6.87 -4.46 -6.95
N GLU A 48 -8.04 -3.83 -6.80
CA GLU A 48 -9.33 -4.41 -7.19
C GLU A 48 -9.57 -4.31 -8.70
N SER A 49 -9.30 -3.15 -9.29
CA SER A 49 -9.62 -2.84 -10.69
C SER A 49 -8.46 -3.02 -11.66
N GLY A 50 -7.32 -3.52 -11.19
CA GLY A 50 -6.08 -3.56 -11.96
C GLY A 50 -5.17 -4.73 -11.64
N GLY A 51 -4.07 -4.80 -12.40
CA GLY A 51 -2.98 -5.75 -12.20
C GLY A 51 -1.80 -5.11 -11.46
N LEU A 52 -0.78 -5.94 -11.21
CA LEU A 52 0.47 -5.57 -10.54
C LEU A 52 1.09 -4.27 -11.10
N ASP A 53 1.16 -4.15 -12.43
CA ASP A 53 1.73 -2.96 -13.10
C ASP A 53 0.98 -1.68 -12.75
N LYS A 54 -0.34 -1.73 -12.54
CA LYS A 54 -1.14 -0.55 -12.17
C LYS A 54 -0.78 -0.07 -10.77
N VAL A 55 -0.52 -1.00 -9.85
CA VAL A 55 -0.10 -0.69 -8.48
C VAL A 55 1.32 -0.14 -8.47
N ILE A 56 2.25 -0.77 -9.20
CA ILE A 56 3.65 -0.29 -9.30
C ILE A 56 3.69 1.13 -9.86
N ASN A 57 2.99 1.38 -10.97
CA ASN A 57 2.93 2.71 -11.58
C ASN A 57 2.27 3.74 -10.66
N LEU A 58 1.25 3.35 -9.88
CA LEU A 58 0.63 4.22 -8.89
C LEU A 58 1.63 4.61 -7.78
N LEU A 59 2.37 3.66 -7.23
CA LEU A 59 3.36 3.93 -6.17
C LEU A 59 4.45 4.88 -6.67
N MET A 60 4.99 4.63 -7.88
CA MET A 60 5.96 5.51 -8.53
C MET A 60 5.39 6.91 -8.82
N HIS A 61 4.11 6.98 -9.21
CA HIS A 61 3.44 8.25 -9.41
C HIS A 61 3.28 9.03 -8.10
N LEU A 62 2.95 8.35 -7.00
CA LEU A 62 2.84 8.97 -5.67
C LEU A 62 4.20 9.47 -5.17
N GLU A 63 5.29 8.72 -5.40
CA GLU A 63 6.67 9.17 -5.12
C GLU A 63 6.95 10.50 -5.84
N LYS A 64 6.66 10.56 -7.14
CA LYS A 64 6.81 11.78 -7.92
C LYS A 64 5.92 12.93 -7.44
N TYR A 65 4.68 12.62 -7.07
CA TYR A 65 3.74 13.61 -6.50
C TYR A 65 4.26 14.21 -5.19
N MET A 66 5.01 13.43 -4.40
CA MET A 66 5.71 13.88 -3.18
C MET A 66 7.05 14.58 -3.47
N GLY A 67 7.43 14.74 -4.74
CA GLY A 67 8.70 15.37 -5.13
C GLY A 67 9.92 14.44 -5.01
N LEU A 68 9.70 13.13 -4.93
CA LEU A 68 10.75 12.12 -4.90
C LEU A 68 11.04 11.59 -6.31
N GLU A 69 12.27 11.12 -6.51
CA GLU A 69 12.60 10.30 -7.68
C GLU A 69 11.93 8.92 -7.53
N PRO A 70 11.18 8.44 -8.53
CA PRO A 70 10.53 7.13 -8.47
C PRO A 70 11.52 6.00 -8.23
N GLN A 71 11.21 5.14 -7.26
CA GLN A 71 12.03 4.00 -6.87
C GLN A 71 11.40 2.71 -7.38
N GLU A 72 11.59 2.41 -8.67
CA GLU A 72 10.95 1.28 -9.34
C GLU A 72 11.17 -0.06 -8.61
N SER A 73 12.41 -0.33 -8.14
CA SER A 73 12.69 -1.56 -7.40
C SER A 73 11.90 -1.66 -6.09
N ASN A 74 11.68 -0.54 -5.39
CA ASN A 74 10.87 -0.51 -4.17
C ASN A 74 9.39 -0.70 -4.51
N ALA A 75 8.89 0.04 -5.50
CA ALA A 75 7.51 -0.07 -5.98
C ALA A 75 7.17 -1.50 -6.44
N GLN A 76 8.09 -2.18 -7.13
CA GLN A 76 7.94 -3.59 -7.51
C GLN A 76 7.84 -4.51 -6.28
N LYS A 77 8.73 -4.35 -5.29
CA LYS A 77 8.69 -5.17 -4.06
C LYS A 77 7.38 -4.98 -3.31
N VAL A 78 6.96 -3.74 -3.12
CA VAL A 78 5.71 -3.37 -2.43
C VAL A 78 4.49 -3.88 -3.20
N GLY A 79 4.45 -3.68 -4.52
CA GLY A 79 3.36 -4.18 -5.37
C GLY A 79 3.19 -5.70 -5.28
N ASN A 80 4.30 -6.45 -5.33
CA ASN A 80 4.27 -7.90 -5.18
C ASN A 80 3.76 -8.33 -3.79
N LEU A 81 4.17 -7.63 -2.73
CA LEU A 81 3.71 -7.91 -1.37
C LEU A 81 2.21 -7.66 -1.22
N LEU A 82 1.69 -6.56 -1.77
CA LEU A 82 0.26 -6.24 -1.78
C LEU A 82 -0.57 -7.31 -2.51
N PHE A 83 -0.10 -7.76 -3.68
CA PHE A 83 -0.76 -8.85 -4.41
C PHE A 83 -0.70 -10.18 -3.66
N SER A 84 0.41 -10.48 -2.98
CA SER A 84 0.53 -11.68 -2.14
C SER A 84 -0.46 -11.66 -0.98
N HIS A 85 -0.67 -10.50 -0.35
CA HIS A 85 -1.71 -10.33 0.68
C HIS A 85 -3.11 -10.54 0.10
N LYS A 86 -3.43 -9.90 -1.04
CA LYS A 86 -4.72 -10.07 -1.70
C LYS A 86 -5.01 -11.55 -2.03
N ASP A 87 -4.06 -12.24 -2.65
CA ASP A 87 -4.18 -13.66 -3.00
C ASP A 87 -4.36 -14.55 -1.76
N ALA A 88 -3.63 -14.28 -0.68
CA ALA A 88 -3.79 -15.01 0.58
C ALA A 88 -5.18 -14.80 1.20
N ILE A 89 -5.71 -13.58 1.17
CA ILE A 89 -7.04 -13.26 1.69
C ILE A 89 -8.13 -13.94 0.84
N GLU A 90 -8.04 -13.85 -0.49
CA GLU A 90 -8.99 -14.48 -1.42
C GLU A 90 -9.01 -16.01 -1.28
N LYS A 91 -7.87 -16.62 -0.91
CA LYS A 91 -7.74 -18.06 -0.66
C LYS A 91 -8.04 -18.48 0.79
N GLY A 92 -8.33 -17.54 1.69
CA GLY A 92 -8.62 -17.81 3.10
C GLY A 92 -7.40 -18.25 3.92
N HIS A 93 -6.19 -17.86 3.51
CA HIS A 93 -4.94 -18.11 4.25
C HIS A 93 -4.59 -16.99 5.24
N ALA A 94 -5.35 -15.90 5.24
CA ALA A 94 -5.10 -14.68 6.02
C ALA A 94 -6.36 -14.17 6.72
#